data_AF-F9HND5-F1
#
_entry.id   AF-F9HND5-F1
#
_cell.length_a   1.000
_cell.length_b   1.000
_cell.length_c   1.000
_cell.angle_alpha   90.00
_cell.angle_beta   90.00
_cell.angle_gamma   90.00
#
_symmetry.space_group_name_H-M   'P 1'
#
loop_
_entity.id
_entity.type
_entity.pdbx_description
1 polymer ?
#
loop_
_entity_poly.entity_id
_entity_poly.type
_entity_poly.pdbx_seq_one_letter_code
_entity_poly.pdbx_strand_id
1 'polypeptide(L)'
;MTDIAHQLAISTSTVIRKLNDFRFKSDFSYLPEIMSWDEYAFTKGKMSFIAQDFDKLNIITVLEGRTQAVIRNHFLKYDRVVRCRTKIITMDMFSPYYDLAKQLRFRISRFRLKQSTGLFYSNT
;
A
#
# COMPACT_ATOMS: atom_id res chain seq x y z
N MET A 1 20.06 -7.84 1.62
CA MET A 1 21.04 -7.57 0.53
C MET A 1 22.18 -8.57 0.57
N THR A 2 22.83 -8.73 1.72
CA THR A 2 23.96 -9.64 1.93
C THR A 2 23.60 -11.10 1.64
N ASP A 3 22.42 -11.57 2.05
CA ASP A 3 22.02 -12.96 1.81
C ASP A 3 21.86 -13.28 0.32
N ILE A 4 21.18 -12.40 -0.43
CA ILE A 4 21.03 -12.52 -1.89
C ILE A 4 22.39 -12.46 -2.58
N ALA A 5 23.26 -11.55 -2.14
CA ALA A 5 24.61 -11.41 -2.66
C ALA A 5 25.44 -12.69 -2.45
N HIS A 6 25.36 -13.29 -1.25
CA HIS A 6 26.02 -14.56 -0.95
C HIS A 6 25.43 -15.72 -1.76
N GLN A 7 24.11 -15.84 -1.84
CA GLN A 7 23.44 -16.91 -2.59
C GLN A 7 23.79 -16.88 -4.09
N LEU A 8 23.94 -15.69 -4.66
CA LEU A 8 24.23 -15.50 -6.09
C LEU A 8 25.73 -15.32 -6.37
N ALA A 9 26.60 -15.38 -5.36
CA ALA A 9 28.05 -15.13 -5.46
C ALA A 9 28.39 -13.80 -6.19
N ILE A 10 27.63 -12.74 -5.91
CA ILE A 10 27.84 -11.40 -6.47
C ILE A 10 28.03 -10.36 -5.37
N SER A 11 28.52 -9.17 -5.73
CA SER A 11 28.61 -8.07 -4.76
C SER A 11 27.23 -7.53 -4.35
N THR A 12 27.13 -7.05 -3.12
CA THR A 12 25.93 -6.32 -2.64
C THR A 12 25.61 -5.10 -3.50
N SER A 13 26.62 -4.42 -4.04
CA SER A 13 26.46 -3.31 -4.98
C SER A 13 25.78 -3.74 -6.28
N THR A 14 26.06 -4.95 -6.78
CA THR A 14 25.39 -5.51 -7.97
C THR A 14 23.92 -5.80 -7.69
N VAL A 15 23.61 -6.36 -6.51
CA VAL A 15 22.22 -6.56 -6.06
C VAL A 15 21.48 -5.23 -6.00
N ILE A 16 22.06 -4.20 -5.39
CA ILE A 16 21.44 -2.86 -5.28
C ILE A 16 21.19 -2.26 -6.66
N ARG A 17 22.16 -2.32 -7.58
CA ARG A 17 21.98 -1.83 -8.95
C ARG A 17 20.83 -2.54 -9.65
N LYS A 18 20.76 -3.87 -9.55
CA LYS A 18 19.65 -4.63 -10.11
C LYS A 18 18.31 -4.30 -9.48
N LEU A 19 18.27 -4.09 -8.17
CA LEU A 19 17.06 -3.63 -7.49
C LEU A 19 16.63 -2.23 -7.94
N ASN A 20 17.59 -1.34 -8.19
CA ASN A 20 17.31 0.00 -8.73
C ASN A 20 16.84 -0.01 -10.20
N ASP A 21 17.15 -1.06 -10.96
CA ASP A 21 16.59 -1.26 -12.31
C ASP A 21 15.08 -1.55 -12.24
N PHE A 22 14.57 -2.11 -11.13
CA PHE A 22 13.13 -2.29 -10.96
C PHE A 22 12.47 -0.94 -10.70
N ARG A 23 11.65 -0.53 -11.67
CA ARG A 23 10.75 0.61 -11.52
C ARG A 23 9.38 0.08 -11.17
N PHE A 24 8.88 0.42 -9.99
CA PHE A 24 7.48 0.23 -9.66
C PHE A 24 6.67 1.23 -10.49
N LYS A 25 6.16 0.80 -11.65
CA LYS A 25 5.23 1.60 -12.44
C LYS A 25 3.84 1.33 -11.91
N SER A 26 3.19 2.38 -11.41
CA SER A 26 1.76 2.30 -11.10
C SER A 26 0.97 2.14 -12.39
N ASP A 27 0.23 1.04 -12.51
CA ASP A 27 -0.74 0.85 -13.57
C ASP A 27 -2.03 1.61 -13.22
N PHE A 28 -2.26 2.75 -13.87
CA PHE A 28 -3.45 3.57 -13.65
C PHE A 28 -4.67 3.13 -14.47
N SER A 29 -4.55 2.03 -15.23
CA SER A 29 -5.66 1.50 -16.05
C SER A 29 -6.61 0.59 -15.25
N TYR A 30 -6.19 0.13 -14.07
CA TYR A 30 -6.91 -0.86 -13.28
C TYR A 30 -6.88 -0.54 -11.78
N LEU A 31 -8.02 -0.76 -11.13
CA LEU A 31 -8.13 -0.88 -9.68
C LEU A 31 -9.00 -2.12 -9.39
N PRO A 32 -8.68 -2.88 -8.33
CA PRO A 32 -9.47 -4.04 -7.97
C PRO A 32 -10.84 -3.64 -7.42
N GLU A 33 -11.74 -4.62 -7.44
CA GLU A 33 -13.10 -4.47 -6.92
C GLU A 33 -13.11 -4.27 -5.40
N ILE A 34 -12.21 -4.97 -4.70
CA ILE A 34 -11.99 -4.87 -3.26
C ILE A 34 -10.52 -4.52 -3.03
N MET A 35 -10.28 -3.44 -2.28
CA MET A 35 -8.93 -3.01 -1.92
C MET A 35 -8.83 -2.74 -0.42
N SER A 36 -7.62 -2.85 0.11
CA SER A 36 -7.30 -2.52 1.49
C SER A 36 -6.41 -1.29 1.57
N TRP A 37 -6.72 -0.37 2.48
CA TRP A 37 -5.92 0.79 2.84
C TRP A 37 -5.39 0.60 4.26
N ASP A 38 -4.06 0.68 4.42
CA ASP A 38 -3.42 0.60 5.73
C ASP A 38 -2.22 1.56 5.83
N GLU A 39 -1.68 1.68 7.05
CA GLU A 39 -0.45 2.41 7.32
C GLU A 39 0.65 1.46 7.79
N TYR A 40 1.90 1.75 7.44
CA TYR A 40 3.06 1.01 7.93
C TYR A 40 4.17 1.95 8.38
N ALA A 41 4.93 1.54 9.40
CA ALA A 41 6.07 2.30 9.89
C ALA A 41 7.30 2.01 9.02
N PHE A 42 7.89 3.05 8.43
CA PHE A 42 9.19 2.95 7.76
C PHE A 42 10.34 3.16 8.77
N THR A 43 11.58 2.87 8.35
CA THR A 43 12.82 2.76 9.18
C THR A 43 13.20 3.97 10.04
N LYS A 44 12.38 5.03 10.09
CA LYS A 44 12.57 6.23 10.93
C LYS A 44 11.30 6.63 11.70
N GLY A 45 10.42 5.69 12.03
CA GLY A 45 9.16 5.96 12.74
C GLY A 45 8.14 6.79 11.93
N LYS A 46 8.43 7.05 10.66
CA LYS A 46 7.53 7.78 9.75
C LYS A 46 6.54 6.80 9.15
N MET A 47 5.26 6.99 9.48
CA MET A 47 4.16 6.21 8.94
C MET A 47 3.94 6.57 7.46
N SER A 48 3.80 5.53 6.64
CA SER A 48 3.57 5.59 5.20
C SER A 48 2.27 4.88 4.86
N PHE A 49 1.68 5.22 3.72
CA PHE A 49 0.42 4.64 3.28
C PHE A 49 0.68 3.48 2.30
N ILE A 50 -0.10 2.40 2.45
CA ILE A 50 -0.10 1.29 1.51
C ILE A 50 -1.53 0.97 1.08
N ALA A 51 -1.69 0.67 -0.21
CA ALA A 51 -2.90 0.06 -0.72
C ALA A 51 -2.58 -1.23 -1.46
N GLN A 52 -3.42 -2.24 -1.24
CA GLN A 52 -3.27 -3.56 -1.83
C GLN A 52 -4.62 -4.12 -2.30
N ASP A 53 -4.56 -5.01 -3.29
CA ASP A 53 -5.67 -5.86 -3.68
C ASP A 53 -6.02 -6.77 -2.49
N PHE A 54 -7.30 -6.84 -2.14
CA PHE A 54 -7.73 -7.62 -0.98
C PHE A 54 -7.62 -9.13 -1.19
N ASP A 55 -7.91 -9.62 -2.41
CA ASP A 55 -7.94 -11.05 -2.70
C ASP A 55 -6.56 -11.57 -3.09
N LYS A 56 -5.85 -10.81 -3.94
CA LYS A 56 -4.55 -11.22 -4.48
C LYS A 56 -3.37 -10.80 -3.63
N LEU A 57 -3.57 -9.90 -2.66
CA LEU A 57 -2.51 -9.29 -1.85
C LEU A 57 -1.44 -8.55 -2.67
N ASN A 58 -1.74 -8.26 -3.95
CA ASN A 58 -0.86 -7.50 -4.81
C ASN A 58 -0.84 -6.05 -4.34
N ILE A 59 0.36 -5.50 -4.15
CA ILE A 59 0.55 -4.09 -3.81
C ILE A 59 0.11 -3.24 -4.99
N ILE A 60 -0.86 -2.36 -4.77
CA ILE A 60 -1.33 -1.39 -5.76
C ILE A 60 -0.44 -0.16 -5.72
N THR A 61 -0.18 0.35 -4.50
CA THR A 61 0.64 1.54 -4.31
C THR A 61 1.23 1.61 -2.92
N VAL A 62 2.40 2.22 -2.84
CA VAL A 62 3.11 2.55 -1.61
C VAL A 62 3.47 4.03 -1.68
N LEU A 63 3.01 4.81 -0.69
CA LEU A 63 3.22 6.24 -0.63
C LEU A 63 4.01 6.58 0.63
N GLU A 64 5.15 7.27 0.48
CA GLU A 64 5.99 7.72 1.59
C GLU A 64 5.30 8.70 2.56
N GLY A 65 4.16 9.25 2.14
CA GLY A 65 3.34 10.19 2.90
C GLY A 65 1.94 9.63 3.11
N ARG A 66 1.45 9.78 4.34
CA ARG A 66 0.11 9.36 4.76
C ARG A 66 -0.92 10.50 4.81
N THR A 67 -0.57 11.69 4.32
CA THR A 67 -1.51 12.82 4.34
C THR A 67 -2.63 12.61 3.33
N GLN A 68 -3.84 13.08 3.66
CA GLN A 68 -4.98 12.93 2.75
C GLN A 68 -4.71 13.54 1.36
N ALA A 69 -3.97 14.64 1.28
CA ALA A 69 -3.60 15.27 0.02
C ALA A 69 -2.75 14.36 -0.87
N VAL A 70 -1.75 13.67 -0.29
CA VAL A 70 -0.88 12.74 -1.03
C VAL A 70 -1.70 11.55 -1.56
N ILE A 71 -2.54 10.97 -0.71
CA ILE A 71 -3.40 9.82 -1.07
C ILE A 71 -4.42 10.24 -2.14
N ARG A 72 -5.09 11.38 -1.95
CA ARG A 72 -6.04 11.96 -2.91
C ARG A 72 -5.39 12.17 -4.27
N ASN A 73 -4.25 12.84 -4.31
CA ASN A 73 -3.56 13.14 -5.56
C ASN A 73 -3.11 11.88 -6.29
N HIS A 74 -2.76 10.81 -5.56
CA HIS A 74 -2.48 9.52 -6.17
C HIS A 74 -3.73 8.92 -6.82
N PHE A 75 -4.84 8.80 -6.08
CA PHE A 75 -6.06 8.19 -6.61
C PHE A 75 -6.75 9.01 -7.70
N LEU A 76 -6.59 10.33 -7.71
CA LEU A 76 -7.14 11.18 -8.78
C LEU A 76 -6.44 11.00 -10.14
N LYS A 77 -5.29 10.30 -10.20
CA LYS A 77 -4.66 9.92 -11.47
C LYS A 77 -5.42 8.83 -12.20
N TYR A 78 -6.22 8.03 -11.49
CA TYR A 78 -7.09 7.04 -12.09
C TYR A 78 -8.31 7.72 -12.67
N ASP A 79 -8.68 7.31 -13.89
CA ASP A 79 -9.92 7.74 -14.50
C ASP A 79 -11.11 7.42 -13.58
N ARG A 80 -12.13 8.27 -13.61
CA ARG A 80 -13.33 8.09 -12.78
C ARG A 80 -13.98 6.72 -13.00
N VAL A 81 -14.01 6.21 -14.23
CA VAL A 81 -14.56 4.90 -14.56
C VAL A 81 -13.78 3.80 -13.86
N VAL A 82 -12.45 3.90 -13.80
CA VAL A 82 -11.59 2.93 -13.09
C VAL A 82 -11.85 2.99 -11.59
N ARG A 83 -11.93 4.19 -10.99
CA ARG A 83 -12.24 4.33 -9.56
C ARG A 83 -13.62 3.80 -9.19
N CYS A 84 -14.63 4.01 -10.03
CA CYS A 84 -15.98 3.51 -9.78
C CYS A 84 -16.12 1.98 -9.88
N ARG A 85 -15.10 1.27 -10.42
CA ARG A 85 -15.07 -0.21 -10.40
C ARG A 85 -14.74 -0.76 -9.02
N THR A 86 -13.97 -0.03 -8.22
CA THR A 86 -13.72 -0.39 -6.83
C THR A 86 -15.01 -0.24 -6.05
N LYS A 87 -15.57 -1.38 -5.63
CA LYS A 87 -16.82 -1.44 -4.89
C LYS A 87 -16.57 -1.28 -3.41
N ILE A 88 -15.50 -1.85 -2.88
CA ILE A 88 -15.25 -1.90 -1.43
C ILE A 88 -13.82 -1.48 -1.12
N ILE A 89 -13.68 -0.57 -0.16
CA ILE A 89 -12.41 -0.33 0.54
C ILE A 89 -12.54 -0.86 1.96
N THR A 90 -11.57 -1.68 2.35
CA THR A 90 -11.34 -2.07 3.75
C THR A 90 -10.27 -1.15 4.34
N MET A 91 -10.54 -0.60 5.52
CA MET A 91 -9.61 0.27 6.24
C MET A 91 -9.89 0.17 7.74
N ASP A 92 -9.06 0.78 8.57
CA ASP A 92 -9.36 0.95 9.99
C ASP A 92 -10.64 1.78 10.20
N MET A 93 -11.49 1.36 11.14
CA MET A 93 -12.76 2.02 11.44
C MET A 93 -12.57 3.45 11.98
N PHE A 94 -11.43 3.73 12.58
CA PHE A 94 -11.05 5.07 13.07
C PHE A 94 -10.05 5.78 12.16
N SER A 95 -9.90 5.30 10.92
CA SER A 95 -8.95 5.86 9.98
C SER A 95 -9.31 7.30 9.59
N PRO A 96 -8.34 8.23 9.57
CA PRO A 96 -8.54 9.58 9.04
C PRO A 96 -8.87 9.60 7.53
N TYR A 97 -8.86 8.44 6.85
CA TYR A 97 -9.14 8.31 5.42
C TYR A 97 -10.62 8.08 5.09
N TYR A 98 -11.48 7.92 6.09
CA TYR A 98 -12.89 7.62 5.87
C TYR A 98 -13.60 8.66 4.99
N ASP A 99 -13.44 9.95 5.32
CA ASP A 99 -14.03 11.03 4.53
C ASP A 99 -13.38 11.17 3.16
N LEU A 100 -12.08 10.88 3.06
CA LEU A 100 -11.36 10.89 1.79
C LEU A 100 -11.88 9.81 0.84
N ALA A 101 -12.08 8.58 1.32
CA ALA A 101 -12.61 7.49 0.50
C ALA A 101 -14.03 7.80 0.00
N LYS A 102 -14.87 8.43 0.84
CA LYS A 102 -16.17 8.94 0.41
C LYS A 102 -16.05 10.01 -0.69
N GLN A 103 -15.15 10.97 -0.55
CA GLN A 103 -14.90 12.00 -1.57
C GLN A 103 -14.45 11.39 -2.90
N LEU A 104 -13.67 10.31 -2.85
CA LEU A 104 -13.21 9.57 -4.02
C LEU A 104 -14.28 8.61 -4.61
N ARG A 105 -15.48 8.58 -4.00
CA ARG A 105 -16.67 7.78 -4.36
C ARG A 105 -16.51 6.28 -4.20
N PHE A 106 -15.64 5.85 -3.30
CA PHE A 106 -15.54 4.46 -2.91
C PHE A 106 -16.62 4.09 -1.90
N ARG A 107 -17.18 2.88 -1.96
CA ARG A 107 -17.99 2.37 -0.84
C ARG A 107 -17.05 1.74 0.18
N ILE A 108 -17.32 1.99 1.45
CA ILE A 108 -16.46 1.59 2.55
C ILE A 108 -17.12 0.42 3.27
N SER A 109 -16.41 -0.69 3.40
CA SER A 109 -16.84 -1.77 4.29
C SER A 109 -16.36 -1.46 5.71
N ARG A 110 -17.27 -1.49 6.69
CA ARG A 110 -16.94 -1.25 8.11
C ARG A 110 -16.34 -2.47 8.81
N PHE A 111 -16.14 -3.59 8.12
CA PHE A 111 -15.54 -4.77 8.73
C PHE A 111 -14.02 -4.75 8.59
N ARG A 112 -13.31 -4.55 9.71
CA ARG A 112 -11.92 -4.97 9.89
C ARG A 112 -11.92 -6.16 10.85
N LEU A 113 -11.71 -7.37 10.34
CA LEU A 113 -11.48 -8.55 11.19
C LEU A 113 -9.98 -8.87 11.21
N LYS A 114 -9.43 -8.79 12.44
CA LYS A 114 -8.09 -9.10 12.94
C LYS A 114 -6.89 -8.33 12.37
N GLN A 115 -6.47 -7.31 13.14
CA GLN A 115 -5.05 -7.23 13.46
C GLN A 115 -4.67 -8.49 14.26
N SER A 116 -3.89 -9.40 13.69
CA SER A 116 -3.01 -10.23 14.51
C SER A 116 -1.77 -9.41 14.83
N THR A 117 -1.87 -8.51 15.81
CA THR A 117 -0.73 -7.79 16.42
C THR A 117 0.21 -8.72 17.19
N GLY A 118 -0.04 -10.03 17.22
CA GLY A 118 0.76 -11.02 17.94
C GLY A 118 2.15 -11.35 17.38
N LEU A 119 2.67 -10.60 16.39
CA LEU A 119 4.01 -10.85 15.82
C LEU A 119 4.98 -9.64 15.91
N PHE A 120 4.59 -8.54 16.55
CA PHE A 120 5.47 -7.36 16.72
C PHE A 120 5.74 -6.93 18.17
N TYR A 121 5.36 -7.75 19.16
CA TYR A 121 5.95 -7.66 20.49
C TYR A 121 6.97 -8.78 20.65
N SER A 122 8.19 -8.54 20.15
CA SER A 122 9.37 -9.18 20.72
C SER A 122 9.58 -8.53 22.09
N ASN A 123 9.20 -9.24 23.16
CA ASN A 123 9.58 -8.87 24.52
C ASN A 123 11.12 -8.87 24.59
N THR A 124 11.70 -7.70 24.87
CA THR A 124 12.89 -7.63 25.73
C THR A 124 12.52 -8.02 27.16
#